data_AF-A0A8J4RDH9-F1
#
_entry.id   AF-A0A8J4RDH9-F1
#
_cell.length_a   1.000
_cell.length_b   1.000
_cell.length_c   1.000
_cell.angle_alpha   90.00
_cell.angle_beta   90.00
_cell.angle_gamma   90.00
#
_symmetry.space_group_name_H-M   'P 1'
#
loop_
_entity.id
_entity.type
_entity.pdbx_description
1 polymer ?
#
loop_
_entity_poly.entity_id
_entity_poly.type
_entity_poly.pdbx_seq_one_letter_code
_entity_poly.pdbx_strand_id
1 'polypeptide(L)'
;MSSRGYYPNVITTRTNDERLETLESVRDAGINVCSGLGEAEEDLVGLLHILATLPSHPESVPSNALLAVKGTPLRDQKPVEI
;
A
#
# COMPACT_ATOMS: atom_id res chain seq x y z
N MET A 1 0.24 2.43 1.72
CA MET A 1 -0.80 1.38 1.77
C MET A 1 -2.10 1.98 1.25
N SER A 2 -3.03 1.22 0.69
CA SER A 2 -4.42 1.66 0.60
C SER A 2 -4.90 1.61 2.04
N SER A 3 -5.49 2.71 2.51
CA SER A 3 -5.98 2.80 3.87
C SER A 3 -6.91 1.63 4.18
N ARG A 4 -7.03 1.26 5.46
CA ARG A 4 -7.88 0.14 5.92
C ARG A 4 -9.33 0.27 5.42
N GLY A 5 -9.80 1.52 5.23
CA GLY A 5 -11.10 1.83 4.65
C GLY A 5 -11.20 1.72 3.13
N TYR A 6 -10.10 1.91 2.38
CA TYR A 6 -10.08 1.82 0.91
C TYR A 6 -9.71 0.43 0.38
N TYR A 7 -9.04 -0.39 1.20
CA TYR A 7 -8.66 -1.77 0.86
C TYR A 7 -9.80 -2.63 0.26
N PRO A 8 -11.02 -2.67 0.83
CA PRO A 8 -12.12 -3.48 0.28
C PRO A 8 -12.65 -2.99 -1.08
N ASN A 9 -12.39 -1.73 -1.45
CA ASN A 9 -12.79 -1.21 -2.77
C ASN A 9 -11.89 -1.72 -3.90
N VAL A 10 -10.68 -2.17 -3.58
CA VAL A 10 -9.67 -2.62 -4.54
C VAL A 10 -9.43 -4.13 -4.46
N ILE A 11 -9.45 -4.70 -3.26
CA ILE A 11 -9.15 -6.12 -3.00
C ILE A 11 -10.27 -6.70 -2.12
N THR A 12 -11.03 -7.64 -2.66
CA THR A 12 -12.16 -8.29 -1.97
C THR A 12 -11.86 -9.71 -1.51
N THR A 13 -10.82 -10.35 -2.04
CA THR A 13 -10.50 -11.76 -1.78
C THR A 13 -9.65 -11.98 -0.53
N ARG A 14 -9.13 -10.91 0.08
CA ARG A 14 -8.20 -10.91 1.23
C ARG A 14 -8.42 -9.63 2.04
N THR A 15 -8.12 -9.66 3.32
CA THR A 15 -8.28 -8.51 4.24
C THR A 15 -6.97 -7.73 4.39
N ASN A 16 -7.07 -6.48 4.86
CA ASN A 16 -5.91 -5.67 5.21
C ASN A 16 -5.13 -6.29 6.39
N ASP A 17 -5.84 -6.97 7.29
CA ASP A 17 -5.29 -7.56 8.51
C ASP A 17 -4.44 -8.80 8.21
N GLU A 18 -4.91 -9.69 7.34
CA GLU A 18 -4.11 -10.82 6.84
C GLU A 18 -2.81 -10.35 6.16
N ARG A 19 -2.85 -9.18 5.51
CA ARG A 19 -1.65 -8.56 4.92
C ARG A 19 -0.69 -8.08 6.00
N LEU A 20 -1.19 -7.44 7.08
CA LEU A 20 -0.36 -6.98 8.19
C LEU A 20 0.30 -8.16 8.92
N GLU A 21 -0.44 -9.23 9.19
CA GLU A 21 0.07 -10.46 9.82
C GLU A 21 1.18 -11.11 8.98
N THR A 22 1.02 -11.13 7.65
CA THR A 22 2.07 -11.59 6.74
C THR A 22 3.32 -10.71 6.83
N LEU A 23 3.16 -9.39 6.95
CA LEU A 23 4.29 -8.46 7.07
C LEU A 23 5.03 -8.61 8.40
N GLU A 24 4.32 -8.88 9.49
CA GLU A 24 4.93 -9.22 10.79
C GLU A 24 5.73 -10.51 10.69
N SER A 25 5.15 -11.56 10.11
CA SER A 25 5.83 -12.85 9.92
C SER A 25 7.13 -12.72 9.10
N VAL A 26 7.13 -11.90 8.05
CA VAL A 26 8.31 -11.64 7.20
C VAL A 26 9.37 -10.82 7.95
N ARG A 27 8.94 -9.88 8.79
CA ARG A 27 9.85 -9.11 9.67
C ARG A 27 10.50 -9.99 10.73
N ASP A 28 9.73 -10.88 11.37
CA ASP A 28 10.23 -11.82 12.36
C ASP A 28 11.25 -12.80 11.76
N ALA A 29 11.10 -13.13 10.47
CA ALA A 29 12.06 -13.92 9.71
C ALA A 29 13.34 -13.15 9.32
N GLY A 30 13.47 -11.86 9.68
CA GLY A 30 14.61 -11.01 9.32
C GLY A 30 14.69 -10.67 7.83
N ILE A 31 13.58 -10.82 7.10
CA ILE A 31 13.51 -10.56 5.65
C ILE A 31 13.13 -9.10 5.44
N ASN A 32 13.91 -8.41 4.61
CA ASN A 32 13.66 -7.02 4.25
C ASN A 32 12.31 -6.90 3.50
N VAL A 33 11.41 -6.10 4.08
CA VAL A 33 10.06 -5.89 3.56
C VAL A 33 10.03 -4.73 2.57
N CYS A 34 9.52 -5.01 1.37
CA CYS A 34 9.21 -4.01 0.35
C CYS A 34 7.67 -3.95 0.19
N SER A 35 7.05 -2.87 0.65
CA SER A 35 5.59 -2.67 0.57
C SER A 35 5.28 -1.31 -0.04
N GLY A 36 4.68 -1.29 -1.24
CA GLY A 36 4.28 -0.04 -1.90
C GLY A 36 2.82 0.30 -1.72
N LEU A 37 2.44 1.58 -1.91
CA LEU A 37 1.05 2.06 -2.17
C LEU A 37 0.86 3.60 -2.14
N GLY A 38 -0.24 4.09 -2.75
CA GLY A 38 -0.95 5.35 -2.44
C GLY A 38 -1.50 6.07 -3.68
N GLU A 39 -2.81 5.98 -3.97
CA GLU A 39 -3.46 6.60 -5.16
C GLU A 39 -4.07 7.99 -4.88
N ALA A 40 -4.29 8.38 -3.62
CA ALA A 40 -4.81 9.69 -3.22
C ALA A 40 -3.87 10.40 -2.23
N GLU A 41 -3.87 11.73 -2.23
CA GLU A 41 -2.95 12.57 -1.44
C GLU A 41 -3.08 12.31 0.09
N GLU A 42 -4.31 12.14 0.57
CA GLU A 42 -4.62 11.83 1.97
C GLU A 42 -4.09 10.45 2.40
N ASP A 43 -4.18 9.46 1.51
CA ASP A 43 -3.62 8.12 1.73
C ASP A 43 -2.09 8.15 1.73
N LEU A 44 -1.47 9.04 0.94
CA LEU A 44 -0.02 9.23 0.92
C LEU A 44 0.49 9.85 2.22
N VAL A 45 -0.20 10.89 2.73
CA VAL A 45 0.12 11.50 4.03
C VAL A 45 -0.07 10.48 5.16
N GLY A 46 -1.16 9.73 5.15
CA GLY A 46 -1.41 8.66 6.13
C GLY A 46 -0.35 7.57 6.08
N LEU A 47 0.09 7.19 4.87
CA LEU A 47 1.18 6.23 4.70
C LEU A 47 2.51 6.77 5.24
N LEU A 48 2.88 7.99 4.91
CA LEU A 48 4.11 8.62 5.40
C LEU A 48 4.11 8.69 6.93
N HIS A 49 2.98 9.02 7.53
CA HIS A 49 2.82 9.04 8.98
C HIS A 49 3.01 7.65 9.60
N ILE A 50 2.40 6.60 9.02
CA ILE A 50 2.58 5.22 9.47
C ILE A 50 4.05 4.81 9.37
N LEU A 51 4.71 5.09 8.24
CA LEU A 51 6.11 4.73 8.02
C LEU A 51 7.06 5.46 8.99
N ALA A 52 6.76 6.71 9.31
CA ALA A 52 7.53 7.53 10.24
C ALA A 52 7.33 7.13 11.72
N THR A 53 6.25 6.40 12.05
CA THR A 53 5.94 5.98 13.42
C THR A 53 6.30 4.52 13.70
N LEU A 54 6.86 3.81 12.73
CA LEU A 54 7.34 2.43 12.91
C LEU A 54 8.56 2.39 13.85
N PRO A 55 8.70 1.33 14.68
CA PRO A 55 9.87 1.14 15.55
C PRO A 55 11.20 1.05 14.79
N SER A 56 11.15 0.61 13.54
CA SER A 56 12.26 0.59 12.60
C SER A 56 11.74 0.97 11.21
N HIS A 57 12.39 1.93 10.56
CA HIS A 57 12.02 2.39 9.22
C HIS A 57 12.42 1.36 8.17
N PRO A 58 11.61 1.17 7.11
CA PRO A 58 11.99 0.32 5.99
C PRO A 58 13.14 0.92 5.19
N GLU A 59 14.02 0.06 4.67
CA GLU A 59 15.14 0.48 3.80
C GLU A 59 14.69 0.93 2.40
N SER A 60 13.49 0.54 1.98
CA SER A 60 12.91 0.94 0.70
C SER A 60 11.40 1.10 0.80
N VAL A 61 10.88 2.18 0.23
CA VAL A 61 9.45 2.46 0.13
C VAL A 61 9.13 2.66 -1.36
N PRO A 62 8.69 1.62 -2.08
CA PRO A 62 8.31 1.78 -3.47
C PRO A 62 7.01 2.59 -3.57
N SER A 63 7.08 3.71 -4.29
CA SER A 63 5.88 4.46 -4.70
C SER A 63 5.51 4.04 -6.12
N ASN A 64 4.37 3.38 -6.27
CA ASN A 64 3.87 2.95 -7.58
C ASN A 64 2.71 3.86 -7.98
N ALA A 65 2.81 4.50 -9.16
CA ALA A 65 1.68 5.18 -9.77
C ALA A 65 0.73 4.14 -10.41
N LEU A 66 -0.59 4.35 -10.29
CA LEU A 66 -1.57 3.52 -10.97
C LEU A 66 -1.43 3.65 -12.48
N LEU A 67 -1.21 2.52 -13.17
CA LEU A 67 -1.31 2.44 -14.62
C LEU A 67 -2.70 1.92 -15.00
N ALA A 68 -3.55 2.79 -15.54
CA ALA A 68 -4.88 2.43 -16.01
C ALA A 68 -4.78 1.58 -17.29
N VAL A 69 -4.97 0.26 -17.16
CA VAL A 69 -4.91 -0.70 -18.28
C VAL A 69 -6.33 -1.10 -18.70
N LYS A 70 -6.60 -1.10 -20.01
CA LYS A 70 -7.89 -1.51 -20.57
C LYS A 70 -8.25 -2.92 -20.12
N GLY A 71 -9.42 -3.08 -19.49
CA GLY A 71 -9.93 -4.36 -19.00
C GLY A 71 -9.78 -4.56 -17.49
N THR A 72 -9.05 -3.70 -16.78
CA THR A 72 -9.07 -3.69 -15.31
C THR A 72 -10.25 -2.86 -14.79
N PRO A 73 -10.73 -3.11 -13.56
CA PRO A 73 -11.76 -2.28 -12.93
C PRO A 73 -11.38 -0.80 -12.78
N LEU A 74 -10.09 -0.48 -12.82
CA LEU A 74 -9.54 0.87 -12.65
C LEU A 74 -9.15 1.54 -13.98
N ARG A 75 -9.61 1.00 -15.12
CA ARG A 75 -9.25 1.49 -16.46
C ARG A 75 -9.61 2.96 -16.74
N ASP A 76 -10.58 3.50 -16.00
CA ASP A 76 -11.11 4.86 -16.20
C ASP A 76 -10.63 5.83 -15.10
N GLN A 77 -9.72 5.40 -14.21
CA GLN A 77 -9.11 6.28 -13.22
C GLN A 77 -8.16 7.29 -13.89
N LYS A 78 -8.15 8.52 -13.36
CA LYS A 78 -7.22 9.55 -13.80
C LYS A 78 -5.81 9.23 -13.27
N PRO A 79 -4.76 9.42 -14.06
CA PRO A 79 -3.39 9.36 -13.57
C PRO A 79 -3.20 10.32 -12.41
N VAL A 80 -2.45 9.89 -11.39
CA VAL A 80 -1.98 10.78 -10.33
C VAL A 80 -0.98 11.75 -10.95
N GLU A 81 -1.22 13.06 -10.83
CA GLU A 81 -0.23 14.07 -11.22
C GLU A 81 0.91 14.04 -10.20
N ILE A 82 2.13 13.82 -10.68
CA ILE A 82 3.37 13.70 -9.88
C ILE A 82 4.14 15.01 -9.94
#